data_AF-A0A6M3ISV9-F1
#
_entry.id   AF-A0A6M3ISV9-F1
#
_cell.length_a   1.000
_cell.length_b   1.000
_cell.length_c   1.000
_cell.angle_alpha   90.00
_cell.angle_beta   90.00
_cell.angle_gamma   90.00
#
_symmetry.space_group_name_H-M   'P 1'
#
loop_
_entity.id
_entity.type
_entity.pdbx_description
1 polymer ?
#
loop_
_entity_poly.entity_id
_entity_poly.type
_entity_poly.pdbx_seq_one_letter_code
_entity_poly.pdbx_strand_id
1 'polypeptide(L)'
;MYIPGVNLPVDTGDTYFGIVAQEPIAGSVEAKHKLKRDNIRNLPVAGGEELEARAEHARWIVDCPSCGSAEFYFEDKLFFCSLCQNSDVGGKTKKVKMPKTRKDIEVILGKRKIMNRHWREPETVESLEKENITYLGVI
;
A
#
# COMPACT_ATOMS: atom_id res chain seq x y z
N MET A 1 -17.96 8.12 5.12
CA MET A 1 -18.20 9.51 4.70
C MET A 1 -16.85 10.18 4.56
N TYR A 2 -16.40 10.47 3.34
CA TYR A 2 -15.24 11.34 3.12
C TYR A 2 -15.70 12.77 3.39
N ILE A 3 -15.05 13.47 4.31
CA ILE A 3 -15.32 14.87 4.61
C ILE A 3 -14.13 15.67 4.05
N PRO A 4 -14.30 16.45 2.97
CA PRO A 4 -13.22 17.27 2.43
C PRO A 4 -12.77 18.28 3.49
N GLY A 5 -11.45 18.42 3.66
CA GLY A 5 -10.82 19.41 4.55
C GLY A 5 -10.49 18.93 5.97
N VAL A 6 -10.71 17.65 6.30
CA VAL A 6 -10.30 17.11 7.60
C VAL A 6 -8.98 16.34 7.44
N ASN A 7 -7.91 16.84 8.08
CA ASN A 7 -6.71 16.06 8.41
C ASN A 7 -7.10 15.00 9.45
N LEU A 8 -7.87 13.99 9.04
CA LEU A 8 -7.94 12.76 9.81
C LEU A 8 -6.60 12.05 9.58
N PRO A 9 -5.89 11.60 10.63
CA PRO A 9 -4.81 10.65 10.44
C PRO A 9 -5.46 9.42 9.83
N VAL A 10 -5.29 9.25 8.52
CA VAL A 10 -5.96 8.16 7.83
C VAL A 10 -5.14 6.94 8.21
N ASP A 11 -5.75 6.06 8.99
CA ASP A 11 -5.17 4.83 9.52
C ASP A 11 -4.97 3.79 8.37
N THR A 12 -4.48 4.24 7.21
CA THR A 12 -4.45 3.57 5.90
C THR A 12 -3.05 3.41 5.33
N GLY A 13 -2.00 3.41 6.16
CA GLY A 13 -0.65 3.28 5.62
C GLY A 13 -0.24 4.50 4.81
N ASP A 14 -0.53 5.68 5.37
CA ASP A 14 -0.46 6.96 4.66
C ASP A 14 0.85 7.12 3.90
N THR A 15 0.64 7.25 2.60
CA THR A 15 1.63 7.34 1.56
C THR A 15 1.97 8.80 1.36
N TYR A 16 3.27 9.10 1.29
CA TYR A 16 3.83 10.43 1.10
C TYR A 16 3.64 10.98 -0.32
N PHE A 17 2.61 10.54 -1.06
CA PHE A 17 2.16 11.24 -2.27
C PHE A 17 1.77 12.66 -1.81
N GLY A 18 2.61 13.65 -2.13
CA GLY A 18 2.72 14.95 -1.45
C GLY A 18 1.47 15.84 -1.41
N ILE A 19 0.33 15.35 -1.89
CA ILE A 19 -1.00 15.90 -1.69
C ILE A 19 -1.90 14.68 -1.58
N VAL A 20 -2.63 14.54 -0.46
CA VAL A 20 -3.72 13.57 -0.31
C VAL A 20 -4.53 13.66 -1.60
N ALA A 21 -4.49 12.58 -2.38
CA ALA A 21 -5.24 12.38 -3.60
C ALA A 21 -6.59 13.12 -3.53
N GLN A 22 -6.69 14.29 -4.18
CA GLN A 22 -7.92 15.09 -4.15
C GLN A 22 -9.05 14.42 -4.96
N GLU A 23 -8.75 13.34 -5.69
CA GLU A 23 -9.75 12.55 -6.40
C GLU A 23 -10.31 11.46 -5.46
N PRO A 24 -11.65 11.37 -5.30
CA PRO A 24 -12.26 10.32 -4.50
C PRO A 24 -12.06 8.96 -5.19
N ILE A 25 -11.36 8.05 -4.51
CA ILE A 25 -11.29 6.63 -4.93
C ILE A 25 -12.56 5.94 -4.42
N ALA A 26 -13.40 5.45 -5.34
CA ALA A 26 -14.57 4.66 -4.99
C ALA A 26 -14.17 3.35 -4.28
N GLY A 27 -14.84 3.01 -3.16
CA GLY A 27 -14.73 1.69 -2.52
C GLY A 27 -14.50 1.63 -1.01
N SER A 28 -14.43 2.74 -0.28
CA SER A 28 -14.13 2.75 1.17
C SER A 28 -15.37 2.67 2.09
N VAL A 29 -16.45 2.03 1.62
CA VAL A 29 -17.70 1.96 2.38
C VAL A 29 -17.82 0.58 3.04
N GLU A 30 -17.64 0.57 4.35
CA GLU A 30 -17.96 -0.50 5.32
C GLU A 30 -16.99 -1.70 5.47
N ALA A 31 -15.84 -1.47 6.10
CA ALA A 31 -15.15 -2.52 6.87
C ALA A 31 -15.41 -2.30 8.36
N LYS A 32 -16.55 -2.80 8.86
CA LYS A 32 -16.79 -2.91 10.31
C LYS A 32 -15.89 -4.05 10.81
N HIS A 33 -14.96 -3.72 11.71
CA HIS A 33 -13.82 -4.52 12.22
C HIS A 33 -12.50 -4.37 11.44
N LYS A 34 -12.05 -3.13 11.17
CA LYS A 34 -10.61 -2.92 11.03
C LYS A 34 -9.93 -3.32 12.34
N LEU A 35 -9.01 -4.29 12.29
CA LEU A 35 -8.19 -4.64 13.44
C LEU A 35 -7.44 -3.39 13.91
N LYS A 36 -7.56 -3.05 15.19
CA LYS A 36 -6.77 -1.96 15.78
C LYS A 36 -5.29 -2.28 15.54
N ARG A 37 -4.53 -1.34 14.95
CA ARG A 37 -3.13 -1.57 14.58
C ARG A 37 -2.28 -2.01 15.78
N ASP A 38 -2.57 -1.47 16.96
CA ASP A 38 -1.89 -1.84 18.21
C ASP A 38 -2.07 -3.32 18.58
N ASN A 39 -3.18 -3.96 18.19
CA ASN A 39 -3.36 -5.39 18.41
C ASN A 39 -2.43 -6.21 17.51
N ILE A 40 -2.11 -5.72 16.31
CA ILE A 40 -1.23 -6.40 15.34
C ILE A 40 0.24 -6.29 15.77
N ARG A 41 0.66 -5.13 16.29
CA ARG A 41 2.04 -4.87 16.71
C ARG A 41 2.54 -5.81 17.80
N ASN A 42 1.63 -6.31 18.62
CA ASN A 42 1.95 -7.22 19.71
C ASN A 42 1.92 -8.71 19.30
N LEU A 43 1.52 -9.03 18.06
CA LEU A 43 1.50 -10.40 17.58
C LEU A 43 2.92 -10.91 17.27
N PRO A 44 3.22 -12.21 17.52
CA PRO A 44 4.49 -12.80 17.13
C PRO A 44 4.71 -12.71 15.62
N VAL A 45 5.96 -12.51 15.22
CA VAL A 45 6.37 -12.49 13.81
C VAL A 45 6.75 -13.90 13.38
N ALA A 46 6.19 -14.38 12.28
CA ALA A 46 6.59 -15.62 11.63
C ALA A 46 7.99 -15.45 11.00
N GLY A 47 8.81 -16.50 11.05
CA GLY A 47 10.02 -16.58 10.23
C GLY A 47 9.66 -16.83 8.75
N GLY A 48 10.58 -16.53 7.84
CA GLY A 48 10.40 -16.76 6.40
C GLY A 48 10.73 -15.52 5.56
N GLU A 49 10.34 -15.57 4.29
CA GLU A 49 10.54 -14.47 3.34
C GLU A 49 9.63 -13.28 3.67
N GLU A 50 10.16 -12.08 3.41
CA GLU A 50 9.39 -10.84 3.57
C GLU A 50 8.43 -10.68 2.41
N LEU A 51 7.21 -10.21 2.69
CA LEU A 51 6.24 -9.88 1.65
C LEU A 51 6.62 -8.56 0.97
N GLU A 52 6.41 -8.46 -0.33
CA GLU A 52 6.69 -7.24 -1.07
C GLU A 52 5.46 -6.33 -1.10
N ALA A 53 5.68 -5.05 -0.79
CA ALA A 53 4.66 -4.03 -0.97
C ALA A 53 4.62 -3.55 -2.43
N ARG A 54 3.43 -3.21 -2.92
CA ARG A 54 3.21 -2.64 -4.25
C ARG A 54 2.33 -1.40 -4.17
N ALA A 55 2.44 -0.50 -5.15
CA ALA A 55 1.60 0.68 -5.22
C ALA A 55 0.34 0.38 -6.05
N GLU A 56 -0.83 0.74 -5.54
CA GLU A 56 -2.10 0.65 -6.25
C GLU A 56 -2.99 1.87 -5.98
N HIS A 57 -3.32 2.59 -7.04
CA HIS A 57 -4.12 3.81 -6.97
C HIS A 57 -3.60 4.79 -5.91
N ALA A 58 -2.30 5.07 -5.94
CA ALA A 58 -1.62 5.97 -5.00
C ALA A 58 -1.56 5.48 -3.54
N ARG A 59 -1.62 4.16 -3.29
CA ARG A 59 -1.55 3.58 -1.94
C ARG A 59 -0.58 2.41 -1.94
N TRP A 60 0.21 2.25 -0.88
CA TRP A 60 1.00 1.03 -0.71
C TRP A 60 0.16 -0.06 -0.06
N ILE A 61 0.14 -1.22 -0.70
CA ILE A 61 -0.57 -2.41 -0.24
C ILE A 61 0.32 -3.63 -0.31
N VAL A 62 -0.07 -4.68 0.39
CA VAL A 62 0.62 -5.97 0.47
C VAL A 62 -0.41 -7.05 0.15
N ASP A 63 -0.08 -7.92 -0.80
CA ASP A 63 -0.93 -9.05 -1.16
C ASP A 63 -0.76 -10.19 -0.14
N CYS A 64 -1.86 -10.78 0.31
CA CYS A 64 -1.86 -11.98 1.12
C CYS A 64 -1.54 -13.20 0.24
N PRO A 65 -0.41 -13.91 0.45
CA PRO A 65 -0.06 -15.07 -0.37
C PRO A 65 -1.02 -16.26 -0.18
N SER A 66 -1.80 -16.27 0.91
CA SER A 66 -2.63 -17.41 1.32
C SER A 66 -4.06 -17.35 0.79
N CYS A 67 -4.65 -16.14 0.70
CA CYS A 67 -6.04 -15.97 0.29
C CYS A 67 -6.24 -14.97 -0.85
N GLY A 68 -5.18 -14.31 -1.32
CA GLY A 68 -5.23 -13.36 -2.43
C GLY A 68 -5.89 -12.01 -2.11
N SER A 69 -6.32 -11.75 -0.87
CA SER A 69 -6.72 -10.39 -0.47
C SER A 69 -5.50 -9.45 -0.43
N ALA A 70 -5.73 -8.16 -0.26
CA ALA A 70 -4.67 -7.19 -0.02
C ALA A 70 -5.00 -6.30 1.18
N GLU A 71 -3.96 -5.85 1.87
CA GLU A 71 -4.07 -4.93 3.01
C GLU A 71 -3.13 -3.74 2.81
N PHE A 72 -3.40 -2.63 3.50
CA PHE A 72 -2.48 -1.50 3.52
C PHE A 72 -1.13 -1.89 4.12
N TYR A 73 -0.07 -1.34 3.53
CA TYR A 73 1.25 -1.33 4.14
C TYR A 73 1.27 -0.42 5.36
N PHE A 74 2.08 -0.74 6.37
CA PHE A 74 2.33 0.14 7.51
C PHE A 74 3.83 0.22 7.80
N GLU A 75 4.29 1.37 8.33
CA GLU A 75 5.71 1.66 8.59
C GLU A 75 6.37 0.73 9.62
N ASP A 76 5.59 0.08 10.48
CA ASP A 76 6.09 -0.97 11.38
C ASP A 76 6.48 -2.27 10.64
N LYS A 77 6.26 -2.33 9.31
CA LYS A 77 6.63 -3.43 8.40
C LYS A 77 5.99 -4.77 8.77
N LEU A 78 4.84 -4.73 9.44
CA LEU A 78 4.09 -5.93 9.78
C LEU A 78 2.88 -6.10 8.86
N PHE A 79 2.65 -7.32 8.41
CA PHE A 79 1.46 -7.71 7.66
C PHE A 79 0.61 -8.67 8.47
N PHE A 80 -0.69 -8.37 8.51
CA PHE A 80 -1.71 -9.26 9.03
C PHE A 80 -2.95 -9.14 8.13
N CYS A 81 -3.34 -10.25 7.51
CA CYS A 81 -4.52 -10.29 6.66
C CYS A 81 -5.78 -10.28 7.52
N SER A 82 -6.65 -9.29 7.36
CA SER A 82 -7.92 -9.23 8.11
C SER A 82 -8.90 -10.33 7.69
N LEU A 83 -8.76 -10.84 6.46
CA LEU A 83 -9.64 -11.86 5.90
C LEU A 83 -9.30 -13.27 6.40
N CYS A 84 -8.07 -13.76 6.16
CA CYS A 84 -7.67 -15.12 6.53
C CYS A 84 -6.93 -15.21 7.88
N GLN A 85 -6.66 -14.07 8.52
CA GLN A 85 -5.94 -13.99 9.79
C GLN A 85 -4.57 -14.66 9.76
N ASN A 86 -3.88 -14.63 8.61
CA ASN A 86 -2.60 -15.31 8.40
C ASN A 86 -2.63 -16.79 8.87
N SER A 87 -3.71 -17.51 8.54
CA SER A 87 -3.93 -18.90 8.96
C SER A 87 -2.79 -19.84 8.57
N ASP A 88 -2.10 -19.55 7.47
CA ASP A 88 -0.95 -20.33 6.97
C ASP A 88 0.28 -20.27 7.89
N VAL A 89 0.41 -19.21 8.69
CA VAL A 89 1.45 -19.07 9.71
C VAL A 89 0.87 -19.07 11.13
N GLY A 90 -0.35 -19.60 11.30
CA GLY A 90 -1.00 -19.79 12.59
C GLY A 90 -1.30 -18.47 13.32
N GLY A 91 -1.75 -17.43 12.60
CA GLY A 91 -2.13 -16.15 13.22
C GLY A 91 -0.95 -15.22 13.55
N LYS A 92 0.26 -15.57 13.14
CA LYS A 92 1.45 -14.72 13.30
C LYS A 92 1.51 -13.63 12.23
N THR A 93 2.15 -12.51 12.53
CA THR A 93 2.41 -11.47 11.54
C THR A 93 3.53 -11.87 10.60
N LYS A 94 3.54 -11.31 9.39
CA LYS A 94 4.64 -11.46 8.43
C LYS A 94 5.39 -10.14 8.30
N LYS A 95 6.68 -10.19 7.96
CA LYS A 95 7.44 -8.98 7.64
C LYS A 95 7.12 -8.49 6.23
N VAL A 96 7.22 -7.18 6.04
CA VAL A 96 7.04 -6.53 4.74
C VAL A 96 8.29 -5.75 4.36
N LYS A 97 8.72 -5.96 3.13
CA LYS A 97 9.80 -5.23 2.49
C LYS A 97 9.22 -4.13 1.59
N MET A 98 9.73 -2.92 1.77
CA MET A 98 9.48 -1.79 0.88
C MET A 98 10.63 -1.65 -0.13
N PRO A 99 10.35 -1.19 -1.37
CA PRO A 99 11.41 -0.84 -2.31
C PRO A 99 12.26 0.30 -1.75
N LYS A 100 13.57 0.24 -1.97
CA LYS A 100 14.52 1.28 -1.51
C LYS A 100 14.24 2.62 -2.19
N THR A 101 13.75 2.60 -3.42
CA THR A 101 13.41 3.75 -4.28
C THR A 101 11.96 4.20 -4.11
N ARG A 102 11.30 3.85 -2.99
CA ARG A 102 9.90 4.21 -2.71
C ARG A 102 9.58 5.68 -3.02
N LYS A 103 10.43 6.60 -2.57
CA LYS A 103 10.21 8.05 -2.76
C LYS A 103 10.26 8.44 -4.24
N ASP A 104 11.18 7.87 -5.00
CA ASP A 104 11.33 8.15 -6.43
C ASP A 104 10.12 7.60 -7.20
N ILE A 105 9.67 6.39 -6.87
CA ILE A 105 8.44 5.79 -7.40
C ILE A 105 7.24 6.70 -7.13
N GLU A 106 7.08 7.19 -5.90
CA GLU A 106 5.98 8.07 -5.53
C GLU A 106 5.99 9.39 -6.33
N VAL A 107 7.16 10.00 -6.54
CA VAL A 107 7.32 11.22 -7.35
C VAL A 107 6.93 10.97 -8.82
N ILE A 108 7.39 9.88 -9.41
CA ILE A 108 7.12 9.55 -10.82
C ILE A 108 5.64 9.22 -11.03
N LEU A 109 5.06 8.39 -10.16
CA LEU A 109 3.63 8.08 -10.20
C LEU A 109 2.75 9.30 -9.91
N GLY A 110 3.23 10.25 -9.11
CA GLY A 110 2.52 11.49 -8.81
C GLY A 110 2.13 12.30 -10.05
N LYS A 111 2.83 12.13 -11.17
CA LYS A 111 2.54 12.77 -12.47
C LYS A 111 1.30 12.18 -13.18
N ARG A 112 0.85 10.98 -12.77
CA ARG A 112 -0.28 10.26 -13.37
C ARG A 112 -1.60 10.62 -12.67
N LYS A 113 -2.73 10.39 -13.34
CA LYS A 113 -4.05 10.30 -12.67
C LYS A 113 -4.04 9.16 -11.66
N ILE A 114 -4.78 9.28 -10.57
CA ILE A 114 -4.71 8.30 -9.46
C ILE A 114 -5.01 6.87 -9.91
N MET A 115 -5.99 6.71 -10.81
CA MET A 115 -6.35 5.40 -11.39
C MET A 115 -5.22 4.72 -12.17
N ASN A 116 -4.13 5.42 -12.49
CA ASN A 116 -2.99 4.89 -13.24
C ASN A 116 -1.71 4.84 -12.38
N ARG A 117 -1.81 5.06 -11.06
CA ARG A 117 -0.67 5.06 -10.14
C ARG A 117 -0.43 3.67 -9.59
N HIS A 118 0.14 2.81 -10.44
CA HIS A 118 0.50 1.43 -10.10
C HIS A 118 2.01 1.25 -10.18
N TRP A 119 2.55 0.42 -9.29
CA TRP A 119 3.93 -0.05 -9.36
C TRP A 119 4.05 -1.40 -8.67
N ARG A 120 4.88 -2.29 -9.22
CA ARG A 120 5.22 -3.59 -8.60
C ARG A 120 6.60 -4.05 -9.07
N GLU A 121 7.39 -4.66 -8.18
CA GLU A 121 8.61 -5.39 -8.54
C GLU A 121 8.31 -6.41 -9.66
N PRO A 122 9.16 -6.55 -10.71
CA PRO A 122 10.50 -5.99 -10.89
C PRO A 122 10.56 -4.64 -11.65
N GLU A 123 9.47 -3.87 -11.69
CA GLU A 123 9.44 -2.58 -12.36
C GLU A 123 10.43 -1.58 -11.73
N THR A 124 11.22 -0.89 -12.56
CA THR A 124 12.21 0.09 -12.10
C THR A 124 11.73 1.53 -12.26
N VAL A 125 12.39 2.44 -11.54
CA VAL A 125 12.22 3.90 -11.69
C VAL A 125 12.40 4.33 -13.15
N GLU A 126 13.44 3.82 -13.82
CA GLU A 126 13.72 4.10 -15.23
C GLU A 126 12.61 3.60 -16.17
N SER A 127 11.97 2.46 -15.84
CA SER A 127 10.82 1.94 -16.59
C SER A 127 9.61 2.87 -16.46
N LEU A 128 9.31 3.31 -15.23
CA LEU A 128 8.20 4.24 -14.97
C LEU A 128 8.38 5.59 -15.67
N GLU A 129 9.62 6.11 -15.72
CA GLU A 129 9.95 7.35 -16.43
C GLU A 129 9.72 7.19 -17.94
N LYS A 130 10.19 6.09 -18.55
CA LYS A 130 9.96 5.80 -19.97
C LYS A 130 8.46 5.68 -20.30
N GLU A 131 7.68 5.06 -19.42
CA GLU A 131 6.23 4.96 -19.57
C GLU A 131 5.59 6.36 -19.53
N ASN A 132 5.98 7.20 -18.57
CA ASN A 132 5.48 8.58 -18.47
C ASN A 132 5.83 9.41 -19.72
N ILE A 133 7.05 9.28 -20.25
CA ILE A 133 7.45 9.95 -21.49
C ILE A 133 6.57 9.49 -22.65
N THR A 134 6.35 8.17 -22.76
CA THR A 134 5.58 7.56 -23.87
C THR A 134 4.11 7.98 -23.86
N TYR A 135 3.46 7.98 -22.69
CA TYR A 135 2.01 8.14 -22.59
C TYR A 135 1.56 9.53 -22.12
N LEU A 136 2.42 10.29 -21.46
CA LEU A 136 2.10 11.64 -20.96
C LEU A 136 2.90 12.73 -21.65
N GLY A 137 4.04 12.41 -22.28
CA GLY A 137 4.96 13.42 -22.84
C GLY A 137 5.59 14.32 -21.76
N VAL A 138 5.60 13.86 -20.50
CA VAL A 138 6.11 14.61 -19.34
C VAL A 138 7.42 13.97 -18.87
N ILE A 139 8.45 14.80 -18.65
CA ILE A 139 9.73 14.42 -18.03
C ILE A 139 9.57 14.33 -16.53
#